data_AF-W0GZ63-F1
#
_entry.id   AF-W0GZ63-F1
#
_cell.length_a   1.000
_cell.length_b   1.000
_cell.length_c   1.000
_cell.angle_alpha   90.00
_cell.angle_beta   90.00
_cell.angle_gamma   90.00
#
_symmetry.space_group_name_H-M   'P 1'
#
loop_
_entity.id
_entity.type
_entity.pdbx_description
1 polymer ?
#
loop_
_entity_poly.entity_id
_entity_poly.type
_entity_poly.pdbx_seq_one_letter_code
_entity_poly.pdbx_strand_id
1 'polypeptide(L)'
;MSLRKNFDSFTPQDKLRDAEEAYVHAVYRLRSAEEAYEQNMSDLKREMDFLFRKVGHYRRCLYAGKTLEEYLEYSAASADRRCPKPAWV
;
A
#
# COMPACT_ATOMS: atom_id res chain seq x y z
N MET A 1 -4.06 10.19 36.28
CA MET A 1 -4.20 8.92 35.52
C MET A 1 -3.71 9.15 34.11
N SER A 2 -2.57 8.54 33.77
CA SER A 2 -1.89 8.70 32.48
C SER A 2 -2.42 7.65 31.50
N LEU A 3 -3.19 8.08 30.50
CA LEU A 3 -3.56 7.25 29.36
C LEU A 3 -2.90 7.84 28.12
N ARG A 4 -1.91 7.09 27.65
CA ARG A 4 -1.01 7.32 26.51
C ARG A 4 -1.74 7.97 25.33
N LYS A 5 -1.64 9.29 25.20
CA LYS A 5 -1.96 10.00 23.98
C LYS A 5 -0.77 9.84 23.04
N ASN A 6 -0.98 9.12 21.94
CA ASN A 6 -0.21 9.24 20.71
C ASN A 6 1.27 8.81 20.81
N PHE A 7 1.51 7.59 21.25
CA PHE A 7 2.72 6.89 20.77
C PHE A 7 2.39 6.30 19.40
N ASP A 8 2.15 7.19 18.41
CA ASP A 8 2.28 6.81 17.01
C ASP A 8 3.74 6.48 16.84
N SER A 9 4.12 5.23 17.06
CA SER A 9 5.47 4.81 16.83
C SER A 9 5.65 4.81 15.31
N PHE A 10 6.14 5.92 14.79
CA PHE A 10 6.55 6.13 13.40
C PHE A 10 7.74 5.24 13.00
N THR A 11 7.99 4.15 13.74
CA THR A 11 9.12 3.30 13.43
C THR A 11 8.86 2.57 12.12
N PRO A 12 9.91 2.34 11.33
CA PRO A 12 9.85 1.49 10.15
C PRO A 12 9.14 0.14 10.39
N GLN A 13 9.28 -0.43 11.59
CA GLN A 13 8.69 -1.70 11.99
C GLN A 13 7.17 -1.61 12.17
N ASP A 14 6.67 -0.54 12.77
CA ASP A 14 5.23 -0.34 12.93
C ASP A 14 4.54 -0.11 11.59
N LYS A 15 5.14 0.70 10.71
CA LYS A 15 4.64 0.88 9.34
C LYS A 15 4.57 -0.44 8.56
N LEU A 16 5.53 -1.35 8.79
CA LEU A 16 5.47 -2.69 8.22
C LEU A 16 4.32 -3.50 8.83
N ARG A 17 4.18 -3.52 10.16
CA ARG A 17 3.10 -4.25 10.84
C ARG A 17 1.73 -3.78 10.34
N ASP A 18 1.50 -2.47 10.28
CA ASP A 18 0.24 -1.91 9.82
C ASP A 18 -0.06 -2.29 8.35
N ALA A 19 0.97 -2.32 7.50
CA ALA A 19 0.82 -2.76 6.11
C ALA A 19 0.53 -4.27 6.00
N GLU A 20 1.13 -5.09 6.87
CA GLU A 20 0.87 -6.53 6.94
C GLU A 20 -0.55 -6.81 7.43
N GLU A 21 -1.01 -6.12 8.46
CA GLU A 21 -2.39 -6.19 8.95
C GLU A 21 -3.39 -5.78 7.86
N ALA A 22 -3.15 -4.66 7.17
CA ALA A 22 -3.99 -4.22 6.06
C ALA A 22 -4.05 -5.28 4.93
N TYR A 23 -2.92 -5.88 4.56
CA TYR A 23 -2.86 -6.93 3.55
C TYR A 23 -3.68 -8.17 3.99
N VAL A 24 -3.53 -8.61 5.23
CA VAL A 24 -4.30 -9.74 5.77
C VAL A 24 -5.80 -9.44 5.73
N HIS A 25 -6.23 -8.25 6.14
CA HIS A 25 -7.63 -7.84 6.03
C HIS A 25 -8.14 -7.83 4.59
N ALA A 26 -7.33 -7.36 3.63
CA ALA A 26 -7.71 -7.37 2.21
C ALA A 26 -7.88 -8.81 1.67
N VAL A 27 -7.02 -9.75 2.08
CA VAL A 27 -7.17 -11.18 1.73
C VAL A 27 -8.49 -11.74 2.27
N TYR A 28 -8.83 -11.44 3.52
CA TYR A 28 -10.10 -11.89 4.10
C TYR A 28 -11.31 -11.30 3.37
N ARG A 29 -11.28 -9.99 3.05
CA ARG A 29 -12.36 -9.33 2.28
C ARG A 29 -12.51 -9.94 0.89
N LEU A 30 -11.39 -10.23 0.23
CA LEU A 30 -11.41 -10.85 -1.09
C LEU A 30 -12.06 -12.24 -1.02
N ARG A 31 -11.67 -13.07 -0.05
CA ARG A 31 -12.26 -14.40 0.13
C ARG A 31 -13.76 -14.33 0.42
N SER A 32 -14.19 -13.43 1.30
CA SER A 32 -15.63 -13.27 1.58
C SER A 32 -16.40 -12.79 0.34
N ALA A 33 -15.81 -11.92 -0.47
CA ALA A 33 -16.41 -11.45 -1.72
C ALA A 33 -16.45 -12.55 -2.80
N GLU A 34 -15.45 -13.45 -2.84
CA GLU A 34 -15.44 -14.64 -3.71
C GLU A 34 -16.59 -15.59 -3.33
N GLU A 35 -16.77 -15.84 -2.04
CA GLU A 35 -17.86 -16.69 -1.53
C GLU A 35 -19.25 -16.08 -1.81
N ALA A 36 -19.37 -14.76 -1.74
CA ALA A 36 -20.60 -14.02 -1.98
C ALA A 36 -20.87 -13.69 -3.47
N TYR A 37 -19.97 -14.06 -4.40
CA TYR A 37 -20.04 -13.70 -5.82
C TYR A 37 -20.24 -12.19 -6.08
N GLU A 38 -19.52 -11.36 -5.33
CA GLU A 38 -19.65 -9.91 -5.49
C GLU A 38 -19.05 -9.41 -6.83
N GLN A 39 -19.64 -8.35 -7.39
CA GLN A 39 -19.19 -7.78 -8.67
C GLN A 39 -17.93 -6.90 -8.55
N ASN A 40 -17.57 -6.49 -7.33
CA ASN A 40 -16.42 -5.62 -7.01
C ASN A 40 -15.08 -6.37 -6.87
N MET A 41 -15.06 -7.66 -7.20
CA MET A 41 -13.90 -8.55 -7.09
C MET A 41 -12.63 -8.02 -7.78
N SER A 42 -12.77 -7.29 -8.89
CA SER A 42 -11.62 -6.68 -9.58
C SER A 42 -10.94 -5.59 -8.75
N ASP A 43 -11.72 -4.79 -8.02
CA ASP A 43 -11.20 -3.69 -7.22
C ASP A 43 -10.57 -4.20 -5.93
N LEU A 44 -11.18 -5.22 -5.31
CA LEU A 44 -10.59 -5.91 -4.15
C LEU A 44 -9.26 -6.60 -4.51
N LYS A 45 -9.15 -7.22 -5.69
CA LYS A 45 -7.87 -7.78 -6.16
C LYS A 45 -6.81 -6.69 -6.35
N ARG A 46 -7.17 -5.55 -6.92
CA ARG A 46 -6.26 -4.40 -7.06
C ARG A 46 -5.80 -3.85 -5.71
N GLU A 47 -6.71 -3.72 -4.74
CA GLU A 47 -6.38 -3.30 -3.37
C GLU A 47 -5.41 -4.30 -2.71
N MET A 48 -5.68 -5.59 -2.83
CA MET A 48 -4.82 -6.66 -2.29
C MET A 48 -3.42 -6.62 -2.93
N ASP A 49 -3.32 -6.49 -4.25
CA ASP A 49 -2.05 -6.42 -4.97
C ASP A 49 -1.23 -5.18 -4.58
N PHE A 50 -1.89 -4.03 -4.42
CA PHE A 50 -1.26 -2.80 -3.93
C PHE A 50 -0.66 -3.01 -2.54
N LEU A 51 -1.44 -3.58 -1.61
CA LEU A 51 -1.00 -3.84 -0.24
C LEU A 51 0.15 -4.86 -0.19
N PHE A 52 0.09 -5.90 -1.01
CA PHE A 52 1.18 -6.88 -1.16
C PHE A 52 2.50 -6.20 -1.56
N ARG A 53 2.44 -5.32 -2.58
CA ARG A 53 3.62 -4.57 -3.04
C ARG A 53 4.14 -3.61 -1.97
N LYS A 54 3.24 -2.95 -1.24
CA LYS A 54 3.57 -2.06 -0.11
C LYS A 54 4.33 -2.80 0.99
N VAL A 55 3.84 -3.98 1.43
CA VAL A 55 4.54 -4.85 2.40
C VAL A 55 5.92 -5.25 1.87
N GLY A 56 6.00 -5.67 0.60
CA GLY A 56 7.26 -6.05 -0.03
C GLY A 56 8.27 -4.90 -0.08
N HIS A 57 7.81 -3.68 -0.38
CA HIS A 57 8.65 -2.48 -0.33
C HIS A 57 9.14 -2.21 1.09
N TYR A 58 8.25 -2.28 2.08
CA TYR A 58 8.61 -1.99 3.47
C TYR A 58 9.62 -2.97 4.05
N ARG A 59 9.46 -4.27 3.78
CA ARG A 59 10.45 -5.29 4.13
C ARG A 59 11.82 -5.00 3.50
N ARG A 60 11.85 -4.66 2.21
CA ARG A 60 13.13 -4.33 1.53
C ARG A 60 13.82 -3.12 2.14
N CYS A 61 13.07 -2.05 2.45
CA CYS A 61 13.63 -0.85 3.07
C CYS A 61 14.20 -1.15 4.46
N LEU A 62 13.48 -1.95 5.26
CA LEU A 62 13.94 -2.41 6.56
C LEU A 62 15.23 -3.23 6.48
N TYR A 63 15.29 -4.24 5.61
CA TYR A 63 16.49 -5.07 5.44
C TYR A 63 17.69 -4.29 4.91
N ALA A 64 17.45 -3.28 4.08
CA ALA A 64 18.51 -2.43 3.54
C ALA A 64 18.92 -1.28 4.50
N GLY A 65 18.31 -1.17 5.68
CA GLY A 65 18.55 -0.08 6.62
C GLY A 65 18.16 1.31 6.06
N LYS A 66 17.27 1.35 5.07
CA LYS A 66 16.81 2.58 4.43
C LYS A 66 15.64 3.19 5.21
N THR A 67 15.51 4.51 5.15
CA THR A 67 14.37 5.22 5.71
C THR A 67 13.08 4.80 5.01
N LEU A 68 12.03 4.61 5.80
CA LEU A 68 10.72 4.23 5.30
C LEU A 68 9.89 5.47 4.93
N GLU A 69 9.96 5.84 3.66
CA GLU A 69 9.03 6.80 3.05
C GLU A 69 7.68 6.13 2.77
N GLU A 70 6.63 6.95 2.63
CA GLU A 70 5.29 6.45 2.30
C GLU A 70 5.31 5.77 0.93
N TYR A 71 4.83 4.53 0.86
CA TYR A 71 4.75 3.81 -0.40
C TYR A 71 3.64 4.41 -1.27
N LEU A 72 4.04 5.21 -2.25
CA LEU A 72 3.19 5.68 -3.33
C LEU A 72 3.38 4.73 -4.51
N GLU A 73 2.34 4.00 -4.89
CA GLU A 73 2.39 3.23 -6.13
C GLU A 73 2.50 4.22 -7.30
N TYR A 74 3.54 4.05 -8.10
CA TYR A 74 3.76 4.85 -9.29
C TYR A 74 2.64 4.53 -10.28
N SER A 75 1.57 5.32 -10.28
CA SER A 75 0.49 5.18 -11.25
C SER A 75 0.98 5.71 -12.59
N ALA A 76 0.70 5.00 -13.69
CA ALA A 76 0.97 5.53 -15.02
C ALA A 76 0.27 6.89 -15.27
N ALA A 77 -0.84 7.15 -14.55
CA ALA A 77 -1.52 8.46 -14.54
C ALA A 77 -0.66 9.60 -13.97
N SER A 78 0.35 9.31 -13.15
CA SER A 78 1.34 10.30 -12.68
C SER A 78 2.48 10.56 -13.68
N ALA A 79 2.66 9.68 -14.66
CA ALA A 79 3.62 9.87 -15.77
C ALA A 79 3.08 10.82 -16.85
N ASP A 80 1.75 10.88 -17.03
CA ASP A 80 1.09 11.72 -18.04
C ASP A 80 1.24 13.23 -17.82
N ARG A 81 1.67 13.66 -16.62
CA ARG A 81 1.90 15.08 -16.33
C ARG A 81 3.28 15.59 -16.75
N ARG A 82 4.15 14.73 -17.29
CA ARG A 82 5.56 15.06 -17.57
C ARG A 82 6.07 14.74 -18.98
N CYS A 83 5.18 14.43 -19.92
CA CYS A 83 5.54 14.38 -21.33
C CYS A 83 5.11 15.70 -22.00
N PRO A 84 5.97 16.75 -22.05
CA PRO A 84 5.68 17.88 -22.91
C PRO A 84 5.58 17.35 -24.35
N LYS A 85 4.47 17.69 -25.00
CA LYS A 85 4.25 17.41 -26.42
C LYS A 85 5.48 17.93 -27.19
N PRO A 86 6.12 17.13 -28.06
CA PRO A 86 7.27 17.59 -28.81
C PRO A 86 6.95 18.90 -29.55
N ALA A 87 7.78 19.92 -29.36
CA ALA A 87 7.58 21.28 -29.87
C ALA A 87 7.88 21.45 -31.37
N TRP A 88 7.49 20.47 -32.19
CA TRP A 88 7.59 20.53 -33.64
C TRP A 88 6.20 20.31 -34.23
N VAL A 89 5.45 21.42 -34.25
CA VAL A 89 4.36 21.70 -35.18
C VAL A 89 4.71 23.00 -35.90
#